data_AF-A0A1M5Y9D3-F1
#
_entry.id   AF-A0A1M5Y9D3-F1
#
_cell.length_a   1.000
_cell.length_b   1.000
_cell.length_c   1.000
_cell.angle_alpha   90.00
_cell.angle_beta   90.00
_cell.angle_gamma   90.00
#
_symmetry.space_group_name_H-M   'P 1'
#
loop_
_entity.id
_entity.type
_entity.pdbx_description
1 polymer ?
#
loop_
_entity_poly.entity_id
_entity_poly.type
_entity_poly.pdbx_seq_one_letter_code
_entity_poly.pdbx_strand_id
1 'polypeptide(L)' 'MTDDIATTARLMKIADAAVEEFDRQGVAEELSNLKFDPMALARAVIKAADGDVIDLSSRRDR' A
#
# COMPACT_ATOMS: atom_id res chain seq x y z
N MET A 1 -16.55 4.72 -13.76
CA MET A 1 -17.22 3.43 -13.51
C MET A 1 -16.30 2.25 -13.81
N THR A 2 -15.89 2.01 -15.06
CA THR A 2 -14.99 0.88 -15.40
C THR A 2 -13.61 1.03 -14.77
N ASP A 3 -13.05 2.24 -14.80
CA ASP A 3 -11.75 2.54 -14.21
C ASP A 3 -11.75 2.41 -12.68
N ASP A 4 -12.86 2.71 -12.02
CA ASP A 4 -13.00 2.58 -10.56
C ASP A 4 -13.02 1.11 -10.12
N ILE A 5 -13.67 0.25 -10.91
CA ILE A 5 -13.70 -1.20 -10.67
C ILE A 5 -12.30 -1.79 -10.89
N ALA A 6 -11.62 -1.42 -11.98
CA ALA A 6 -10.27 -1.89 -12.27
C ALA A 6 -9.27 -1.46 -11.18
N THR A 7 -9.37 -0.21 -10.72
CA THR A 7 -8.56 0.32 -9.62
C THR A 7 -8.81 -0.42 -8.31
N THR A 8 -10.07 -0.67 -7.98
CA THR A 8 -10.46 -1.42 -6.77
C THR A 8 -9.92 -2.85 -6.81
N ALA A 9 -10.03 -3.54 -7.96
CA ALA A 9 -9.50 -4.89 -8.11
C ALA A 9 -7.97 -4.93 -7.99
N ARG A 10 -7.26 -3.92 -8.50
CA ARG A 10 -5.80 -3.78 -8.34
C ARG A 10 -5.42 -3.56 -6.88
N LEU A 11 -6.17 -2.72 -6.16
CA LEU A 11 -5.95 -2.47 -4.73
C LEU A 11 -6.09 -3.74 -3.90
N MET A 12 -7.15 -4.52 -4.11
CA MET A 12 -7.39 -5.76 -3.35
C MET A 12 -6.27 -6.77 -3.59
N LYS A 13 -5.84 -6.98 -4.85
CA LYS A 13 -4.72 -7.89 -5.16
C LYS A 13 -3.41 -7.51 -4.46
N ILE A 14 -3.11 -6.21 -4.37
CA ILE A 14 -1.89 -5.74 -3.69
C ILE A 14 -2.03 -5.91 -2.19
N ALA A 15 -3.20 -5.59 -1.62
CA ALA A 15 -3.46 -5.78 -0.20
C ALA A 15 -3.36 -7.27 0.21
N ASP A 16 -3.94 -8.17 -0.59
CA ASP A 16 -3.87 -9.62 -0.37
C ASP A 16 -2.42 -10.12 -0.40
N ALA A 17 -1.65 -9.74 -1.45
CA ALA A 17 -0.25 -10.12 -1.55
C ALA A 17 0.61 -9.58 -0.40
N ALA A 18 0.31 -8.37 0.09
CA ALA A 18 1.01 -7.81 1.25
C ALA A 18 0.69 -8.60 2.52
N VAL A 19 -0.58 -8.96 2.75
CA VAL A 19 -1.00 -9.75 3.91
C VAL A 19 -0.38 -11.15 3.87
N GLU A 20 -0.39 -11.83 2.73
CA GLU A 20 0.26 -13.13 2.54
C GLU A 20 1.76 -13.06 2.86
N GLU A 21 2.42 -11.99 2.43
CA GLU A 21 3.85 -11.80 2.69
C GLU A 21 4.13 -11.50 4.17
N PHE A 22 3.27 -10.72 4.84
CA PHE A 22 3.39 -10.47 6.28
C PHE A 22 3.19 -11.74 7.10
N ASP A 23 2.26 -12.60 6.70
CA ASP A 23 2.06 -13.90 7.34
C ASP A 23 3.26 -14.82 7.10
N ARG A 24 3.78 -14.87 5.86
CA ARG A 24 4.99 -15.63 5.51
C ARG A 24 6.23 -15.18 6.31
N GLN A 25 6.34 -13.90 6.61
CA GLN A 25 7.41 -13.33 7.44
C GLN A 25 7.15 -13.46 8.95
N GLY A 26 5.96 -13.88 9.36
CA GLY A 26 5.58 -14.02 10.77
C GLY A 26 5.38 -12.68 11.49
N VAL A 27 4.97 -11.62 10.78
CA VAL A 27 4.75 -10.27 11.35
C VAL A 27 3.28 -9.82 11.28
N ALA A 28 2.38 -10.66 10.77
CA ALA A 28 0.98 -10.31 10.57
C ALA A 28 0.26 -9.96 11.87
N GLU A 29 0.55 -10.67 12.96
CA GLU A 29 -0.07 -10.44 14.28
C GLU A 29 0.36 -9.08 14.86
N GLU A 30 1.66 -8.77 14.85
CA GLU A 30 2.20 -7.50 15.32
C GLU A 30 1.65 -6.32 14.52
N LEU A 31 1.59 -6.44 13.19
CA LEU A 31 1.02 -5.40 12.34
C LEU A 31 -0.48 -5.19 12.61
N SER A 32 -1.23 -6.27 12.85
CA SER A 32 -2.64 -6.19 13.26
C SER A 32 -2.82 -5.48 14.61
N ASN A 33 -1.94 -5.78 15.58
CA ASN A 33 -1.94 -5.13 16.90
C ASN A 33 -1.64 -3.63 16.79
N LEU A 34 -0.79 -3.23 15.85
CA LEU A 34 -0.49 -1.84 15.51
C LEU A 34 -1.56 -1.15 14.66
N LYS A 35 -2.67 -1.84 14.33
CA LYS A 35 -3.73 -1.33 13.45
C LYS A 35 -3.21 -0.92 12.07
N PHE A 36 -2.22 -1.65 11.56
CA PHE A 36 -1.70 -1.46 10.22
C PHE A 36 -2.81 -1.61 9.17
N ASP A 37 -2.88 -0.69 8.21
CA ASP A 37 -3.87 -0.69 7.14
C ASP A 37 -3.23 -1.13 5.80
N PRO A 38 -3.40 -2.40 5.38
CA PRO A 38 -2.88 -2.88 4.11
C PRO A 38 -3.52 -2.21 2.89
N MET A 39 -4.75 -1.67 3.01
CA MET A 39 -5.38 -0.92 1.92
C MET A 39 -4.72 0.45 1.74
N ALA A 40 -4.31 1.12 2.82
CA ALA A 40 -3.54 2.34 2.73
C ALA A 40 -2.18 2.11 2.06
N LEU A 41 -1.50 1.02 2.39
CA LEU A 41 -0.27 0.60 1.71
C LEU A 41 -0.52 0.37 0.21
N ALA A 42 -1.55 -0.40 -0.16
CA ALA A 42 -1.87 -0.67 -1.55
C ALA A 42 -2.10 0.60 -2.36
N ARG A 43 -2.80 1.61 -1.80
CA ARG A 43 -2.98 2.92 -2.44
C ARG A 43 -1.66 3.66 -2.65
N ALA A 44 -0.77 3.64 -1.65
CA ALA A 44 0.54 4.28 -1.76
C ALA A 44 1.41 3.61 -2.84
N VAL A 45 1.38 2.28 -2.92
CA VAL A 45 2.10 1.51 -3.95
C VAL A 45 1.61 1.86 -5.35
N ILE A 46 0.29 1.96 -5.56
CA ILE A 46 -0.27 2.35 -6.87
C ILE A 46 0.17 3.76 -7.24
N LYS A 47 0.04 4.73 -6.32
CA LYS A 47 0.50 6.11 -6.57
C LYS A 47 1.97 6.18 -6.94
N ALA A 48 2.83 5.45 -6.22
CA ALA A 48 4.25 5.39 -6.54
C ALA A 48 4.51 4.76 -7.91
N ALA A 49 3.81 3.68 -8.25
CA ALA A 49 3.90 3.05 -9.57
C ALA A 49 3.40 3.97 -10.71
N ASP A 50 2.41 4.81 -10.43
CA ASP A 50 1.88 5.81 -11.35
C ASP A 50 2.74 7.09 -11.40
N GLY A 51 3.83 7.16 -10.63
CA GLY A 51 4.74 8.30 -10.57
C GLY A 51 4.27 9.47 -9.69
N ASP A 52 3.14 9.32 -8.99
CA ASP A 52 2.60 10.26 -8.01
C ASP A 52 3.31 10.09 -6.65
N VAL A 53 4.59 10.45 -6.62
CA VAL A 53 5.45 10.41 -5.43
C VAL A 53 5.79 11.83 -4.98
N ILE A 54 5.57 12.12 -3.70
CA ILE A 54 6.06 13.36 -3.08
C ILE A 54 7.58 13.22 -2.93
N ASP A 55 8.33 14.04 -3.65
CA ASP A 55 9.78 14.12 -3.48
C ASP A 55 10.12 14.75 -2.13
N LEU A 56 10.52 13.90 -1.17
CA LEU A 56 10.93 14.31 0.16
C LEU A 56 12.32 14.96 0.19
N SER A 57 13.11 14.89 -0.89
CA SER A 57 14.39 15.59 -0.97
C SER A 57 14.22 17.11 -0.98
N SER A 58 13.07 17.61 -1.47
CA SER A 58 12.69 19.04 -1.43
C SER A 58 12.43 19.60 -0.02
N ARG A 59 12.29 18.74 1.00
CA ARG A 59 12.08 19.17 2.41
C ARG A 59 13.38 19.38 3.18
N ARG A 60 14.54 19.12 2.57
CA ARG A 60 15.84 19.23 3.25
C ARG A 60 16.39 20.67 3.28
N ASP A 61 15.74 21.60 2.58
CA ASP A 61 16.17 23.01 2.45
C ASP A 61 15.30 24.01 3.26
N ARG A 62 14.69 23.60 4.39
CA ARG A 62 14.00 24.53 5.32
C ARG A 62 14.45 24.36 6.76
#